data_AF-A0A9D1V0L0-F1
#
_entry.id   AF-A0A9D1V0L0-F1
#
_cell.length_a   1.000
_cell.length_b   1.000
_cell.length_c   1.000
_cell.angle_alpha   90.00
_cell.angle_beta   90.00
_cell.angle_gamma   90.00
#
_symmetry.space_group_name_H-M   'P 1'
#
loop_
_entity.id
_entity.type
_entity.pdbx_description
1 polymer ?
#
loop_
_entity_poly.entity_id
_entity_poly.type
_entity_poly.pdbx_seq_one_letter_code
_entity_poly.pdbx_strand_id
1 'polypeptide(L)'
;MQLIKDKEFGGERPLFASHDLHLDNVTILAGESAIKECTNIVATNCKFEGNYPFWHVHGFTIRDCYFAVGGRSALWYCDHLKMSDTLIDAPKMFREMNDIDVERVVMNDADEVFWRCNGIRVKDLTLHGGTYPFMFSRDIYVDGLESDSKYVFQYVKDVEIHHAKITTKDAFWEVENVTIYDSELNGEYLGWHSRNLRLVNCHISGEQPLCYAHDLVLENCTFDPACDRAFEYSTLHADIRGAITNIKNPMSGQIVADSIGSVTIDENIKAPADCVIKERGL
;
A
#
# COMPACT_ATOMS: atom_id res chain seq x y z
N MET A 1 21.51 14.24 -22.97
CA MET A 1 20.05 14.41 -22.87
C MET A 1 19.64 15.66 -23.64
N GLN A 2 18.73 15.54 -24.60
CA GLN A 2 18.17 16.64 -25.39
C GLN A 2 17.02 17.31 -24.63
N LEU A 3 17.02 18.64 -24.54
CA LEU A 3 15.96 19.40 -23.91
C LEU A 3 14.80 19.67 -24.89
N ILE A 4 13.58 19.39 -24.45
CA ILE A 4 12.32 19.83 -25.06
C ILE A 4 11.59 20.67 -24.01
N LYS A 5 11.38 21.95 -24.31
CA LYS A 5 10.86 22.91 -23.34
C LYS A 5 9.70 23.73 -23.92
N ASP A 6 8.70 24.03 -23.09
CA ASP A 6 7.57 24.91 -23.38
C ASP A 6 6.79 24.46 -24.63
N LYS A 7 6.52 23.15 -24.72
CA LYS A 7 5.83 22.53 -25.86
C LYS A 7 4.58 21.78 -25.44
N GLU A 8 3.71 21.60 -26.41
CA GLU A 8 2.55 20.74 -26.29
C GLU A 8 2.62 19.63 -27.33
N PHE A 9 2.22 18.43 -26.93
CA PHE A 9 2.09 17.28 -27.83
C PHE A 9 0.73 16.64 -27.63
N GLY A 10 0.00 16.41 -28.72
CA GLY A 10 -1.28 15.69 -28.71
C GLY A 10 -1.31 14.57 -29.72
N GLY A 11 -2.36 13.75 -29.67
CA GLY A 11 -2.53 12.61 -30.58
C GLY A 11 -1.77 11.35 -30.14
N GLU A 12 -1.63 10.40 -31.07
CA GLU A 12 -1.05 9.09 -30.77
C GLU A 12 0.48 9.12 -30.88
N ARG A 13 1.17 8.75 -29.80
CA ARG A 13 2.63 8.50 -29.71
C ARG A 13 3.55 9.61 -30.28
N PRO A 14 3.35 10.90 -29.96
CA PRO A 14 4.20 12.00 -30.43
C PRO A 14 5.70 11.88 -30.12
N LEU A 15 6.09 11.16 -29.06
CA LEU A 15 7.50 10.98 -28.65
C LEU A 15 7.93 9.50 -28.74
N PHE A 16 7.29 8.72 -29.61
CA PHE A 16 7.60 7.30 -29.81
C PHE A 16 9.10 7.05 -30.04
N ALA A 17 9.63 5.99 -29.41
CA ALA A 17 11.00 5.51 -29.59
C ALA A 17 12.06 6.61 -29.42
N SER A 18 11.76 7.60 -28.57
CA SER A 18 12.68 8.68 -28.25
C SER A 18 13.48 8.33 -27.00
N HIS A 19 14.75 8.69 -27.01
CA HIS A 19 15.68 8.38 -25.93
C HIS A 19 16.44 9.62 -25.51
N ASP A 20 16.91 9.62 -24.26
CA ASP A 20 17.73 10.70 -23.71
C ASP A 20 17.06 12.07 -23.83
N LEU A 21 15.80 12.19 -23.39
CA LEU A 21 15.05 13.45 -23.42
C LEU A 21 14.84 14.03 -22.02
N HIS A 22 14.97 15.35 -21.94
CA HIS A 22 14.46 16.15 -20.83
C HIS A 22 13.27 16.95 -21.33
N LEU A 23 12.08 16.62 -20.84
CA LEU A 23 10.85 17.37 -21.02
C LEU A 23 10.73 18.36 -19.87
N ASP A 24 10.75 19.67 -20.16
CA ASP A 24 10.61 20.73 -19.15
C ASP A 24 9.43 21.63 -19.49
N ASN A 25 8.45 21.75 -18.60
CA ASN A 25 7.24 22.53 -18.85
C ASN A 25 6.54 22.11 -20.15
N VAL A 26 6.38 20.80 -20.33
CA VAL A 26 5.71 20.20 -21.49
C VAL A 26 4.33 19.69 -21.07
N THR A 27 3.33 19.98 -21.90
CA THR A 27 1.98 19.42 -21.75
C THR A 27 1.75 18.30 -22.77
N ILE A 28 1.44 17.12 -22.28
CA ILE A 28 0.90 16.02 -23.09
C ILE A 28 -0.62 16.15 -23.08
N LEU A 29 -1.17 16.64 -24.19
CA LEU A 29 -2.61 16.80 -24.42
C LEU A 29 -3.29 15.45 -24.63
N ALA A 30 -4.61 15.48 -24.84
CA ALA A 30 -5.40 14.30 -25.16
C ALA A 30 -4.82 13.49 -26.34
N GLY A 31 -4.79 12.17 -26.16
CA GLY A 31 -4.10 11.23 -27.04
C GLY A 31 -3.81 9.92 -26.29
N GLU A 32 -3.00 9.06 -26.88
CA GLU A 32 -2.59 7.78 -26.27
C GLU A 32 -1.08 7.55 -26.41
N SER A 33 -0.47 6.98 -25.36
CA SER A 33 0.89 6.43 -25.42
C SER A 33 1.96 7.43 -25.84
N ALA A 34 1.92 8.65 -25.29
CA ALA A 34 2.77 9.74 -25.78
C ALA A 34 4.27 9.45 -25.70
N ILE A 35 4.73 8.88 -24.59
CA ILE A 35 6.11 8.48 -24.31
C ILE A 35 6.14 6.96 -24.28
N LYS A 36 6.36 6.35 -25.45
CA LYS A 36 6.28 4.90 -25.64
C LYS A 36 7.53 4.34 -26.30
N GLU A 37 8.01 3.19 -25.78
CA GLU A 37 9.28 2.56 -26.19
C GLU A 37 10.48 3.48 -25.95
N CYS A 38 10.48 4.20 -24.82
CA CYS A 38 11.47 5.24 -24.54
C CYS A 38 12.50 4.80 -23.49
N THR A 39 13.62 5.51 -23.42
CA THR A 39 14.66 5.24 -22.41
C THR A 39 15.30 6.54 -21.95
N ASN A 40 15.66 6.61 -20.67
CA ASN A 40 16.33 7.76 -20.07
C ASN A 40 15.57 9.07 -20.29
N ILE A 41 14.34 9.13 -19.78
CA ILE A 41 13.45 10.29 -19.88
C ILE A 41 13.41 11.03 -18.55
N VAL A 42 13.58 12.35 -18.58
CA VAL A 42 13.37 13.23 -17.43
C VAL A 42 12.19 14.15 -17.76
N ALA A 43 11.13 14.11 -16.97
CA ALA A 43 10.00 15.01 -17.07
C ALA A 43 9.95 15.91 -15.83
N THR A 44 10.05 17.23 -16.04
CA THR A 44 9.99 18.23 -14.97
C THR A 44 8.95 19.29 -15.30
N ASN A 45 8.13 19.68 -14.32
CA ASN A 45 7.10 20.69 -14.51
C ASN A 45 6.09 20.32 -15.62
N CYS A 46 5.91 19.02 -15.89
CA CYS A 46 5.08 18.55 -16.99
C CYS A 46 3.63 18.30 -16.55
N LYS A 47 2.72 18.40 -17.51
CA LYS A 47 1.31 18.06 -17.34
C LYS A 47 0.92 16.94 -18.30
N PHE A 48 0.22 15.93 -17.79
CA PHE A 48 -0.25 14.79 -18.58
C PHE A 48 -1.77 14.72 -18.55
N GLU A 49 -2.40 14.83 -19.72
CA GLU A 49 -3.86 14.84 -19.90
C GLU A 49 -4.38 13.69 -20.77
N GLY A 50 -3.53 13.05 -21.57
CA GLY A 50 -3.88 11.89 -22.42
C GLY A 50 -3.62 10.55 -21.72
N ASN A 51 -4.25 9.48 -22.18
CA ASN A 51 -4.13 8.14 -21.59
C ASN A 51 -2.75 7.52 -21.84
N TYR A 52 -2.34 6.61 -20.96
CA TYR A 52 -1.09 5.83 -21.09
C TYR A 52 0.16 6.69 -21.35
N PRO A 53 0.38 7.86 -20.71
CA PRO A 53 1.48 8.77 -21.04
C PRO A 53 2.85 8.10 -21.10
N PHE A 54 3.14 7.10 -20.26
CA PHE A 54 4.37 6.31 -20.29
C PHE A 54 4.05 4.82 -20.48
N TRP A 55 4.59 4.23 -21.55
CA TRP A 55 4.36 2.82 -21.89
C TRP A 55 5.64 2.16 -22.39
N HIS A 56 6.12 1.09 -21.75
CA HIS A 56 7.44 0.50 -22.06
C HIS A 56 8.57 1.55 -21.99
N VAL A 57 8.73 2.19 -20.82
CA VAL A 57 9.79 3.17 -20.58
C VAL A 57 10.80 2.61 -19.57
N HIS A 58 12.07 2.61 -19.96
CA HIS A 58 13.18 2.13 -19.16
C HIS A 58 13.99 3.30 -18.59
N GLY A 59 14.08 3.42 -17.26
CA GLY A 59 14.88 4.45 -16.58
C GLY A 59 14.36 5.86 -16.82
N PHE A 60 13.62 6.41 -15.85
CA PHE A 60 13.02 7.73 -16.03
C PHE A 60 12.71 8.42 -14.71
N THR A 61 12.69 9.75 -14.77
CA THR A 61 12.43 10.62 -13.63
C THR A 61 11.25 11.53 -13.91
N ILE A 62 10.35 11.65 -12.95
CA ILE A 62 9.19 12.53 -12.99
C ILE A 62 9.25 13.41 -11.74
N ARG A 63 9.28 14.72 -11.90
CA ARG A 63 9.41 15.66 -10.78
C ARG A 63 8.60 16.93 -11.01
N ASP A 64 7.91 17.41 -9.97
CA ASP A 64 7.06 18.60 -10.05
C ASP A 64 5.99 18.49 -11.15
N CYS A 65 5.43 17.29 -11.35
CA CYS A 65 4.50 17.02 -12.44
C CYS A 65 3.05 16.95 -11.95
N TYR A 66 2.13 17.02 -12.91
CA TYR A 66 0.71 16.82 -12.68
C TYR A 66 0.11 15.83 -13.69
N PHE A 67 -0.56 14.79 -13.18
CA PHE A 67 -1.38 13.88 -13.98
C PHE A 67 -2.85 14.23 -13.78
N ALA A 68 -3.48 14.80 -14.81
CA ALA A 68 -4.91 15.08 -14.79
C ALA A 68 -5.72 13.79 -14.89
N VAL A 69 -7.02 13.84 -14.58
CA VAL A 69 -7.95 12.69 -14.64
C VAL A 69 -7.86 11.91 -15.97
N GLY A 70 -7.70 12.62 -17.09
CA GLY A 70 -7.53 12.02 -18.42
C GLY A 70 -6.20 11.27 -18.63
N GLY A 71 -5.22 11.49 -17.76
CA GLY A 71 -3.93 10.81 -17.69
C GLY A 71 -4.01 9.32 -17.32
N ARG A 72 -5.22 8.78 -17.12
CA ARG A 72 -5.54 7.42 -16.66
C ARG A 72 -4.64 6.34 -17.25
N SER A 73 -4.42 5.29 -16.45
CA SER A 73 -3.61 4.12 -16.82
C SER A 73 -2.18 4.52 -17.16
N ALA A 74 -1.56 5.34 -16.31
CA ALA A 74 -0.58 6.28 -16.83
C ALA A 74 0.81 5.71 -17.17
N LEU A 75 1.34 4.87 -16.28
CA LEU A 75 2.69 4.32 -16.38
C LEU A 75 2.61 2.80 -16.26
N TRP A 76 2.69 2.11 -17.40
CA TRP A 76 2.49 0.67 -17.47
C TRP A 76 3.67 -0.01 -18.17
N TYR A 77 4.06 -1.20 -17.71
CA TYR A 77 5.17 -1.99 -18.28
C TYR A 77 6.51 -1.23 -18.34
N CYS A 78 6.75 -0.39 -17.35
CA CYS A 78 7.93 0.46 -17.23
C CYS A 78 8.82 -0.01 -16.08
N ASP A 79 10.04 0.49 -16.00
CA ASP A 79 10.95 0.16 -14.91
C ASP A 79 11.95 1.29 -14.60
N HIS A 80 12.53 1.25 -13.37
CA HIS A 80 13.45 2.26 -12.85
C HIS A 80 12.85 3.68 -12.82
N LEU A 81 11.65 3.81 -12.26
CA LEU A 81 10.98 5.09 -12.05
C LEU A 81 11.53 5.78 -10.80
N LYS A 82 11.82 7.08 -10.92
CA LYS A 82 11.93 8.00 -9.78
C LYS A 82 10.89 9.10 -9.88
N MET A 83 9.91 9.12 -9.00
CA MET A 83 8.85 10.13 -8.95
C MET A 83 8.97 10.97 -7.69
N SER A 84 8.90 12.30 -7.82
CA SER A 84 8.88 13.20 -6.66
C SER A 84 8.00 14.42 -6.86
N ASP A 85 7.45 14.96 -5.76
CA ASP A 85 6.76 16.26 -5.74
C ASP A 85 5.63 16.34 -6.78
N THR A 86 4.84 15.27 -6.92
CA THR A 86 3.90 15.09 -8.03
C THR A 86 2.47 14.93 -7.51
N LEU A 87 1.53 15.60 -8.17
CA LEU A 87 0.10 15.48 -7.92
C LEU A 87 -0.55 14.62 -9.01
N ILE A 88 -1.40 13.67 -8.60
CA ILE A 88 -2.03 12.72 -9.49
C ILE A 88 -3.54 12.70 -9.22
N ASP A 89 -4.32 13.12 -10.20
CA ASP A 89 -5.77 12.93 -10.24
C ASP A 89 -6.18 11.78 -11.17
N ALA A 90 -5.20 11.16 -11.85
CA ALA A 90 -5.40 10.02 -12.73
C ALA A 90 -5.52 8.71 -11.94
N PRO A 91 -6.55 7.88 -12.18
CA PRO A 91 -6.61 6.52 -11.63
C PRO A 91 -5.67 5.56 -12.38
N LYS A 92 -5.47 4.38 -11.78
CA LYS A 92 -4.74 3.23 -12.35
C LYS A 92 -3.25 3.50 -12.60
N MET A 93 -2.63 4.20 -11.64
CA MET A 93 -1.21 4.52 -11.66
C MET A 93 -0.35 3.32 -11.27
N PHE A 94 0.66 3.05 -12.09
CA PHE A 94 1.63 1.96 -11.98
C PHE A 94 1.01 0.57 -12.11
N ARG A 95 1.28 -0.08 -13.25
CA ARG A 95 0.87 -1.46 -13.52
C ARG A 95 2.00 -2.25 -14.15
N GLU A 96 2.25 -3.44 -13.61
CA GLU A 96 3.26 -4.37 -14.13
C GLU A 96 4.64 -3.69 -14.30
N MET A 97 5.06 -2.99 -13.25
CA MET A 97 6.30 -2.22 -13.21
C MET A 97 7.33 -2.82 -12.24
N ASN A 98 8.61 -2.51 -12.46
CA ASN A 98 9.70 -2.89 -11.55
C ASN A 98 10.50 -1.66 -11.13
N ASP A 99 11.06 -1.66 -9.92
CA ASP A 99 11.98 -0.63 -9.41
C ASP A 99 11.37 0.78 -9.44
N ILE A 100 10.50 1.04 -8.46
CA ILE A 100 9.70 2.26 -8.35
C ILE A 100 10.06 3.00 -7.08
N ASP A 101 10.65 4.19 -7.21
CA ASP A 101 10.87 5.14 -6.11
C ASP A 101 9.83 6.28 -6.19
N VAL A 102 9.09 6.51 -5.12
CA VAL A 102 8.08 7.57 -5.01
C VAL A 102 8.32 8.38 -3.73
N GLU A 103 8.44 9.71 -3.86
CA GLU A 103 8.65 10.60 -2.72
C GLU A 103 7.76 11.86 -2.77
N ARG A 104 7.02 12.19 -1.69
CA ARG A 104 6.15 13.38 -1.62
C ARG A 104 5.14 13.43 -2.77
N VAL A 105 4.28 12.43 -2.83
CA VAL A 105 3.27 12.29 -3.90
C VAL A 105 1.88 12.20 -3.29
N VAL A 106 0.91 12.85 -3.94
CA VAL A 106 -0.50 12.79 -3.59
C VAL A 106 -1.28 12.21 -4.77
N MET A 107 -2.07 11.18 -4.51
CA MET A 107 -2.97 10.56 -5.49
C MET A 107 -4.42 10.71 -5.03
N ASN A 108 -5.19 11.52 -5.74
CA ASN A 108 -6.59 11.84 -5.41
C ASN A 108 -7.60 10.77 -5.87
N ASP A 109 -7.17 9.87 -6.75
CA ASP A 109 -7.92 8.68 -7.14
C ASP A 109 -6.97 7.47 -7.15
N ALA A 110 -6.90 6.80 -6.00
CA ALA A 110 -6.00 5.67 -5.78
C ALA A 110 -6.55 4.32 -6.31
N ASP A 111 -7.52 4.34 -7.23
CA ASP A 111 -8.09 3.12 -7.78
C ASP A 111 -7.07 2.34 -8.62
N GLU A 112 -6.85 1.07 -8.26
CA GLU A 112 -5.94 0.13 -8.90
C GLU A 112 -4.51 0.66 -9.09
N VAL A 113 -3.98 1.35 -8.06
CA VAL A 113 -2.60 1.87 -8.06
C VAL A 113 -1.60 0.81 -7.60
N PHE A 114 -0.40 0.76 -8.16
CA PHE A 114 0.66 -0.24 -7.87
C PHE A 114 0.21 -1.69 -8.08
N TRP A 115 -0.47 -1.98 -9.19
CA TRP A 115 -0.89 -3.35 -9.49
C TRP A 115 0.26 -4.19 -10.06
N ARG A 116 0.52 -5.36 -9.48
CA ARG A 116 1.51 -6.35 -9.95
C ARG A 116 2.91 -5.74 -10.14
N CYS A 117 3.30 -4.89 -9.20
CA CYS A 117 4.58 -4.20 -9.23
C CYS A 117 5.59 -4.86 -8.29
N ASN A 118 6.87 -4.65 -8.55
CA ASN A 118 7.95 -5.32 -7.83
C ASN A 118 9.07 -4.31 -7.50
N GLY A 119 9.59 -4.33 -6.27
CA GLY A 119 10.64 -3.39 -5.87
C GLY A 119 10.10 -1.97 -5.75
N ILE A 120 9.19 -1.74 -4.80
CA ILE A 120 8.58 -0.43 -4.56
C ILE A 120 9.21 0.21 -3.32
N ARG A 121 9.60 1.47 -3.43
CA ARG A 121 10.07 2.30 -2.31
C ARG A 121 9.25 3.58 -2.27
N VAL A 122 8.58 3.80 -1.15
CA VAL A 122 7.69 4.95 -0.93
C VAL A 122 8.17 5.75 0.26
N LYS A 123 8.17 7.07 0.10
CA LYS A 123 8.32 8.02 1.18
C LYS A 123 7.31 9.16 1.07
N ASP A 124 6.55 9.44 2.11
CA ASP A 124 5.54 10.52 2.13
C ASP A 124 4.53 10.41 0.96
N LEU A 125 3.70 9.36 0.97
CA LEU A 125 2.64 9.13 -0.01
C LEU A 125 1.26 9.30 0.62
N THR A 126 0.40 10.07 -0.05
CA THR A 126 -1.02 10.18 0.31
C THR A 126 -1.88 9.55 -0.78
N LEU A 127 -2.77 8.63 -0.39
CA LEU A 127 -3.76 7.98 -1.25
C LEU A 127 -5.18 8.35 -0.80
N HIS A 128 -5.95 8.93 -1.71
CA HIS A 128 -7.37 9.22 -1.51
C HIS A 128 -8.26 8.36 -2.40
N GLY A 129 -9.37 7.89 -1.84
CA GLY A 129 -10.38 7.09 -2.51
C GLY A 129 -9.82 5.79 -3.10
N GLY A 130 -10.52 5.23 -4.08
CA GLY A 130 -10.03 4.07 -4.83
C GLY A 130 -10.08 2.72 -4.09
N THR A 131 -9.82 1.67 -4.87
CA THR A 131 -9.80 0.27 -4.41
C THR A 131 -8.55 -0.47 -4.89
N TYR A 132 -8.07 -1.40 -4.05
CA TYR A 132 -6.96 -2.29 -4.35
C TYR A 132 -5.61 -1.62 -4.70
N PRO A 133 -5.14 -0.60 -3.96
CA PRO A 133 -3.72 -0.27 -4.00
C PRO A 133 -2.83 -1.52 -3.80
N PHE A 134 -1.63 -1.50 -4.37
CA PHE A 134 -0.56 -2.51 -4.19
C PHE A 134 -0.92 -3.96 -4.56
N MET A 135 -2.09 -4.23 -5.14
CA MET A 135 -2.58 -5.60 -5.35
C MET A 135 -1.58 -6.46 -6.12
N PHE A 136 -1.31 -7.67 -5.61
CA PHE A 136 -0.35 -8.63 -6.18
C PHE A 136 1.09 -8.11 -6.32
N SER A 137 1.45 -7.04 -5.61
CA SER A 137 2.81 -6.53 -5.60
C SER A 137 3.68 -7.21 -4.54
N ARG A 138 4.99 -7.04 -4.65
CA ARG A 138 5.95 -7.57 -3.68
C ARG A 138 7.22 -6.73 -3.59
N ASP A 139 8.05 -7.02 -2.60
CA ASP A 139 9.31 -6.33 -2.33
C ASP A 139 9.07 -4.82 -2.14
N ILE A 140 8.34 -4.48 -1.07
CA ILE A 140 7.82 -3.13 -0.83
C ILE A 140 8.41 -2.56 0.46
N TYR A 141 8.92 -1.33 0.37
CA TYR A 141 9.30 -0.52 1.52
C TYR A 141 8.50 0.79 1.53
N VAL A 142 7.90 1.13 2.66
CA VAL A 142 7.10 2.35 2.85
C VAL A 142 7.53 3.07 4.13
N ASP A 143 7.76 4.37 4.05
CA ASP A 143 7.93 5.27 5.19
C ASP A 143 7.04 6.51 5.03
N GLY A 144 5.99 6.63 5.84
CA GLY A 144 5.03 7.73 5.72
C GLY A 144 3.98 7.49 4.63
N LEU A 145 3.00 6.63 4.90
CA LEU A 145 1.81 6.44 4.05
C LEU A 145 0.57 6.92 4.78
N GLU A 146 -0.18 7.84 4.19
CA GLU A 146 -1.54 8.18 4.61
C GLU A 146 -2.53 7.69 3.56
N SER A 147 -3.53 6.90 3.96
CA SER A 147 -4.47 6.30 3.01
C SER A 147 -5.88 6.17 3.58
N ASP A 148 -6.87 6.60 2.79
CA ASP A 148 -8.29 6.31 3.00
C ASP A 148 -8.89 5.34 1.96
N SER A 149 -8.04 4.78 1.10
CA SER A 149 -8.38 3.76 0.10
C SER A 149 -8.83 2.43 0.70
N LYS A 150 -9.62 1.66 -0.05
CA LYS A 150 -10.09 0.32 0.36
C LYS A 150 -9.19 -0.80 -0.16
N TYR A 151 -9.07 -1.90 0.59
CA TYR A 151 -8.28 -3.07 0.20
C TYR A 151 -6.80 -2.75 -0.08
N VAL A 152 -6.19 -1.87 0.73
CA VAL A 152 -4.89 -1.21 0.44
C VAL A 152 -3.72 -2.17 0.20
N PHE A 153 -3.71 -3.31 0.88
CA PHE A 153 -2.70 -4.34 0.66
C PHE A 153 -3.42 -5.68 0.59
N GLN A 154 -3.69 -6.15 -0.63
CA GLN A 154 -4.30 -7.45 -0.85
C GLN A 154 -3.41 -8.35 -1.73
N TYR A 155 -3.15 -9.57 -1.25
CA TYR A 155 -2.25 -10.54 -1.90
C TYR A 155 -0.82 -10.02 -2.11
N VAL A 156 -0.33 -9.24 -1.14
CA VAL A 156 0.98 -8.59 -1.20
C VAL A 156 2.01 -9.39 -0.40
N LYS A 157 3.25 -9.44 -0.87
CA LYS A 157 4.33 -10.20 -0.21
C LYS A 157 5.59 -9.39 0.05
N ASP A 158 6.32 -9.73 1.09
CA ASP A 158 7.65 -9.19 1.40
C ASP A 158 7.62 -7.66 1.52
N VAL A 159 6.99 -7.19 2.61
CA VAL A 159 6.68 -5.77 2.83
C VAL A 159 7.21 -5.28 4.18
N GLU A 160 7.78 -4.08 4.18
CA GLU A 160 8.15 -3.34 5.39
C GLU A 160 7.53 -1.93 5.36
N ILE A 161 6.79 -1.57 6.42
CA ILE A 161 6.07 -0.28 6.51
C ILE A 161 6.42 0.44 7.81
N HIS A 162 6.67 1.74 7.72
CA HIS A 162 6.93 2.63 8.85
C HIS A 162 6.01 3.85 8.79
N HIS A 163 5.63 4.35 9.96
CA HIS A 163 4.92 5.64 10.12
C HIS A 163 3.67 5.79 9.23
N ALA A 164 2.88 4.72 9.11
CA ALA A 164 1.67 4.74 8.29
C ALA A 164 0.43 5.11 9.10
N LYS A 165 -0.51 5.77 8.43
CA LYS A 165 -1.87 6.01 8.89
C LYS A 165 -2.86 5.52 7.84
N ILE A 166 -3.48 4.38 8.10
CA ILE A 166 -4.38 3.73 7.15
C ILE A 166 -5.77 3.65 7.78
N THR A 167 -6.75 4.29 7.14
CA THR A 167 -8.17 4.21 7.54
C THR A 167 -8.97 3.62 6.40
N THR A 168 -9.41 2.37 6.55
CA THR A 168 -10.04 1.61 5.47
C THR A 168 -11.17 0.75 6.00
N LYS A 169 -11.94 0.16 5.10
CA LYS A 169 -12.77 -0.98 5.50
C LYS A 169 -11.89 -2.17 5.86
N ASP A 170 -10.88 -2.48 5.07
CA ASP A 170 -9.96 -3.60 5.24
C ASP A 170 -8.57 -3.29 4.69
N ALA A 171 -7.55 -3.71 5.43
CA ALA A 171 -6.14 -3.60 5.07
C ALA A 171 -5.43 -4.92 5.37
N PHE A 172 -4.39 -5.23 4.59
CA PHE A 172 -3.54 -6.41 4.75
C PHE A 172 -4.30 -7.75 4.62
N TRP A 173 -5.11 -7.89 3.58
CA TRP A 173 -5.82 -9.15 3.31
C TRP A 173 -4.94 -10.14 2.55
N GLU A 174 -4.77 -11.35 3.09
CA GLU A 174 -3.93 -12.41 2.51
C GLU A 174 -2.50 -11.93 2.17
N VAL A 175 -1.89 -11.19 3.09
CA VAL A 175 -0.48 -10.79 2.94
C VAL A 175 0.47 -11.86 3.48
N GLU A 176 1.68 -11.93 2.95
CA GLU A 176 2.72 -12.86 3.38
C GLU A 176 4.05 -12.13 3.65
N ASN A 177 4.68 -12.38 4.79
CA ASN A 177 5.95 -11.75 5.19
C ASN A 177 5.87 -10.22 5.21
N VAL A 178 5.03 -9.68 6.09
CA VAL A 178 4.81 -8.24 6.23
C VAL A 178 5.18 -7.79 7.63
N THR A 179 5.99 -6.75 7.76
CA THR A 179 6.28 -6.09 9.04
C THR A 179 5.90 -4.62 9.00
N ILE A 180 5.17 -4.16 10.03
CA ILE A 180 4.69 -2.79 10.16
C ILE A 180 5.15 -2.22 11.50
N TYR A 181 5.71 -1.02 11.46
CA TYR A 181 6.26 -0.31 12.62
C TYR A 181 5.54 1.03 12.82
N ASP A 182 5.33 1.40 14.08
CA ASP A 182 5.01 2.76 14.53
C ASP A 182 3.84 3.40 13.73
N SER A 183 2.74 2.65 13.57
CA SER A 183 1.65 2.99 12.64
C SER A 183 0.26 2.96 13.30
N GLU A 184 -0.66 3.76 12.76
CA GLU A 184 -2.09 3.79 13.10
C GLU A 184 -2.90 3.04 12.02
N LEU A 185 -3.54 1.95 12.42
CA LEU A 185 -4.28 1.05 11.52
C LEU A 185 -5.74 0.99 11.96
N ASN A 186 -6.61 1.66 11.22
CA ASN A 186 -8.05 1.67 11.43
C ASN A 186 -8.75 0.93 10.30
N GLY A 187 -9.34 -0.23 10.61
CA GLY A 187 -10.22 -0.91 9.66
C GLY A 187 -10.88 -2.15 10.21
N GLU A 188 -12.05 -2.46 9.65
CA GLU A 188 -12.72 -3.74 9.87
C GLU A 188 -11.84 -4.86 9.26
N TYR A 189 -11.82 -6.04 9.87
CA TYR A 189 -11.16 -7.21 9.25
C TYR A 189 -9.66 -7.03 8.94
N LEU A 190 -8.95 -6.16 9.68
CA LEU A 190 -7.52 -5.91 9.50
C LEU A 190 -6.71 -7.22 9.48
N GLY A 191 -5.84 -7.42 8.49
CA GLY A 191 -4.87 -8.52 8.52
C GLY A 191 -5.45 -9.91 8.27
N TRP A 192 -6.69 -10.03 7.80
CA TRP A 192 -7.33 -11.33 7.62
C TRP A 192 -6.56 -12.26 6.69
N HIS A 193 -6.54 -13.55 7.05
CA HIS A 193 -5.90 -14.62 6.26
C HIS A 193 -4.40 -14.44 6.00
N SER A 194 -3.74 -13.55 6.74
CA SER A 194 -2.31 -13.25 6.53
C SER A 194 -1.40 -14.32 7.09
N ARG A 195 -0.19 -14.42 6.55
CA ARG A 195 0.88 -15.29 7.06
C ARG A 195 2.13 -14.48 7.37
N ASN A 196 2.72 -14.71 8.55
CA ASN A 196 3.92 -13.98 8.99
C ASN A 196 3.73 -12.45 8.89
N LEU A 197 2.58 -11.99 9.43
CA LEU A 197 2.31 -10.57 9.63
C LEU A 197 2.84 -10.18 11.01
N ARG A 198 3.70 -9.17 11.06
CA ARG A 198 4.29 -8.64 12.29
C ARG A 198 3.93 -7.15 12.44
N LEU A 199 3.44 -6.79 13.62
CA LEU A 199 3.06 -5.43 13.98
C LEU A 199 3.87 -5.01 15.21
N VAL A 200 4.55 -3.88 15.14
CA VAL A 200 5.43 -3.39 16.21
C VAL A 200 5.07 -1.94 16.52
N ASN A 201 4.73 -1.64 17.77
CA ASN A 201 4.31 -0.30 18.20
C ASN A 201 3.10 0.26 17.43
N CYS A 202 2.22 -0.62 16.92
CA CYS A 202 1.05 -0.18 16.17
C CYS A 202 -0.15 0.11 17.09
N HIS A 203 -0.96 1.08 16.69
CA HIS A 203 -2.28 1.30 17.25
C HIS A 203 -3.34 0.75 16.29
N ILE A 204 -4.21 -0.12 16.78
CA ILE A 204 -5.19 -0.88 15.99
C ILE A 204 -6.60 -0.50 16.40
N SER A 205 -7.45 -0.17 15.44
CA SER A 205 -8.86 0.10 15.63
C SER A 205 -9.72 -0.56 14.53
N GLY A 206 -11.00 -0.74 14.84
CA GLY A 206 -11.96 -1.45 13.97
C GLY A 206 -12.32 -2.84 14.49
N GLU A 207 -13.44 -3.37 13.99
CA GLU A 207 -14.00 -4.64 14.43
C GLU A 207 -13.29 -5.84 13.79
N GLN A 208 -13.27 -6.96 14.52
CA GLN A 208 -12.76 -8.25 14.04
C GLN A 208 -11.33 -8.20 13.47
N PRO A 209 -10.35 -7.58 14.15
CA PRO A 209 -8.99 -7.54 13.63
C PRO A 209 -8.32 -8.91 13.72
N LEU A 210 -7.47 -9.17 12.74
CA LEU A 210 -6.40 -10.18 12.75
C LEU A 210 -6.91 -11.63 12.86
N CYS A 211 -8.00 -11.94 12.16
CA CYS A 211 -8.56 -13.29 12.11
C CYS A 211 -7.94 -14.12 10.97
N TYR A 212 -8.00 -15.44 11.10
CA TYR A 212 -7.51 -16.43 10.15
C TYR A 212 -6.01 -16.29 9.83
N ALA A 213 -5.24 -15.63 10.71
CA ALA A 213 -3.83 -15.34 10.47
C ALA A 213 -2.92 -16.48 10.98
N HIS A 214 -1.82 -16.71 10.28
CA HIS A 214 -0.81 -17.70 10.63
C HIS A 214 0.52 -17.03 10.96
N ASP A 215 1.14 -17.44 12.06
CA ASP A 215 2.42 -16.91 12.53
C ASP A 215 2.39 -15.39 12.74
N LEU A 216 1.27 -14.90 13.30
CA LEU A 216 1.03 -13.48 13.59
C LEU A 216 1.86 -13.04 14.80
N VAL A 217 2.54 -11.90 14.71
CA VAL A 217 3.34 -11.34 15.80
C VAL A 217 2.92 -9.91 16.11
N LEU A 218 2.54 -9.62 17.35
CA LEU A 218 2.28 -8.28 17.84
C LEU A 218 3.25 -7.96 18.97
N GLU A 219 3.96 -6.84 18.84
CA GLU A 219 4.91 -6.36 19.82
C GLU A 219 4.53 -4.93 20.21
N ASN A 220 4.22 -4.72 21.49
CA ASN A 220 3.89 -3.39 22.01
C ASN A 220 2.73 -2.70 21.27
N CYS A 221 1.72 -3.46 20.81
CA CYS A 221 0.56 -2.90 20.12
C CYS A 221 -0.52 -2.45 21.10
N THR A 222 -1.34 -1.47 20.70
CA THR A 222 -2.52 -1.01 21.45
C THR A 222 -3.78 -1.20 20.62
N PHE A 223 -4.92 -1.35 21.28
CA PHE A 223 -6.21 -1.59 20.64
C PHE A 223 -7.25 -0.59 21.15
N ASP A 224 -8.15 -0.20 20.25
CA ASP A 224 -9.32 0.59 20.60
C ASP A 224 -10.48 -0.27 21.15
N PRO A 225 -11.46 0.34 21.85
CA PRO A 225 -12.59 -0.39 22.43
C PRO A 225 -13.46 -1.14 21.40
N ALA A 226 -13.47 -0.69 20.14
CA ALA A 226 -14.20 -1.35 19.06
C ALA A 226 -13.58 -2.67 18.61
N CYS A 227 -12.33 -2.97 19.01
CA CYS A 227 -11.65 -4.20 18.64
C CYS A 227 -12.19 -5.41 19.40
N ASP A 228 -13.26 -5.97 18.87
CA ASP A 228 -13.89 -7.18 19.35
C ASP A 228 -13.70 -8.35 18.38
N ARG A 229 -14.00 -9.57 18.84
CA ARG A 229 -13.91 -10.80 18.05
C ARG A 229 -12.54 -10.98 17.37
N ALA A 230 -11.47 -10.54 18.03
CA ALA A 230 -10.13 -10.58 17.48
C ALA A 230 -9.54 -11.99 17.49
N PHE A 231 -8.62 -12.25 16.55
CA PHE A 231 -7.76 -13.45 16.50
C PHE A 231 -8.44 -14.76 16.15
N GLU A 232 -9.67 -14.75 15.63
CA GLU A 232 -10.40 -15.97 15.29
C GLU A 232 -9.55 -16.90 14.41
N TYR A 233 -9.37 -18.15 14.85
CA TYR A 233 -8.59 -19.18 14.19
C TYR A 233 -7.14 -18.82 13.85
N SER A 234 -6.53 -17.90 14.58
CA SER A 234 -5.17 -17.46 14.31
C SER A 234 -4.12 -18.18 15.15
N THR A 235 -2.91 -18.36 14.62
CA THR A 235 -1.71 -18.72 15.39
C THR A 235 -0.88 -17.47 15.62
N LEU A 236 -0.59 -17.14 16.88
CA LEU A 236 -0.05 -15.82 17.21
C LEU A 236 0.80 -15.74 18.46
N HIS A 237 1.70 -14.76 18.48
CA HIS A 237 2.33 -14.22 19.68
C HIS A 237 1.99 -12.74 19.80
N ALA A 238 1.17 -12.37 20.78
CA ALA A 238 0.70 -11.01 20.95
C ALA A 238 1.06 -10.42 22.31
N ASP A 239 1.78 -9.29 22.29
CA ASP A 239 2.03 -8.41 23.44
C ASP A 239 1.24 -7.11 23.26
N ILE A 240 0.11 -7.03 23.96
CA ILE A 240 -0.84 -5.93 23.88
C ILE A 240 -0.65 -5.02 25.11
N ARG A 241 -0.58 -3.71 24.88
CA ARG A 241 -0.58 -2.67 25.92
C ARG A 241 -1.97 -2.09 26.05
N GLY A 242 -2.45 -1.99 27.29
CA GLY A 242 -3.83 -1.64 27.58
C GLY A 242 -4.77 -2.84 27.46
N ALA A 243 -6.00 -2.57 27.01
CA ALA A 243 -7.09 -3.52 27.02
C ALA A 243 -7.41 -4.07 25.63
N ILE A 244 -7.90 -5.31 25.58
CA ILE A 244 -8.56 -5.89 24.40
C ILE A 244 -9.99 -6.26 24.76
N THR A 245 -10.97 -5.85 23.94
CA THR A 245 -12.40 -5.98 24.27
C THR A 245 -12.88 -7.43 24.23
N ASN A 246 -12.58 -8.16 23.16
CA ASN A 246 -12.97 -9.55 23.02
C ASN A 246 -11.97 -10.34 22.17
N ILE A 247 -11.57 -11.50 22.69
CA ILE A 247 -10.78 -12.51 21.98
C ILE A 247 -11.72 -13.65 21.58
N LYS A 248 -11.70 -14.05 20.31
CA LYS A 248 -12.58 -15.11 19.77
C LYS A 248 -11.74 -16.25 19.21
N ASN A 249 -12.00 -17.47 19.68
CA ASN A 249 -11.48 -18.72 19.11
C ASN A 249 -10.01 -18.72 18.58
N PRO A 250 -8.99 -18.22 19.30
CA PRO A 250 -7.60 -18.26 18.82
C PRO A 250 -7.08 -19.70 18.77
N MET A 251 -6.38 -20.07 17.70
CA MET A 251 -6.03 -21.46 17.43
C MET A 251 -4.85 -21.96 18.26
N SER A 252 -3.76 -21.18 18.36
CA SER A 252 -2.55 -21.56 19.08
C SER A 252 -1.67 -20.34 19.40
N GLY A 253 -0.68 -20.51 20.28
CA GLY A 253 0.31 -19.49 20.61
C GLY A 253 0.03 -18.79 21.94
N GLN A 254 0.27 -17.48 22.02
CA GLN A 254 0.14 -16.72 23.27
C GLN A 254 -0.39 -15.31 23.05
N ILE A 255 -1.33 -14.89 23.90
CA ILE A 255 -1.84 -13.53 23.97
C ILE A 255 -1.62 -13.00 25.39
N VAL A 256 -0.95 -11.85 25.51
CA VAL A 256 -0.74 -11.12 26.77
C VAL A 256 -1.26 -9.70 26.62
N ALA A 257 -2.14 -9.26 27.54
CA ALA A 257 -2.66 -7.88 27.59
C ALA A 257 -2.66 -7.36 29.03
N ASP A 258 -2.75 -6.04 29.25
CA ASP A 258 -2.93 -5.50 30.62
C ASP A 258 -4.33 -5.80 31.17
N SER A 259 -5.33 -5.86 30.30
CA SER A 259 -6.70 -6.25 30.65
C SER A 259 -7.39 -6.92 29.46
N ILE A 260 -8.17 -7.96 29.74
CA ILE A 260 -8.93 -8.73 28.77
C ILE A 260 -10.41 -8.62 29.14
N GLY A 261 -11.19 -7.99 28.27
CA GLY A 261 -12.62 -7.78 28.52
C GLY A 261 -13.40 -9.09 28.55
N SER A 262 -13.25 -9.91 27.52
CA SER A 262 -13.89 -11.22 27.44
C SER A 262 -13.16 -12.17 26.49
N VAL A 263 -13.33 -13.48 26.73
CA VAL A 263 -12.83 -14.54 25.84
C VAL A 263 -14.00 -15.42 25.45
N THR A 264 -14.23 -15.56 24.15
CA THR A 264 -15.29 -16.41 23.59
C THR A 264 -14.65 -17.63 22.93
N ILE A 265 -14.73 -18.79 23.60
CA ILE A 265 -14.37 -20.09 23.03
C ILE A 265 -15.65 -20.92 22.88
N ASP A 266 -15.97 -21.37 21.67
CA ASP A 266 -17.13 -22.22 21.39
C ASP A 266 -16.74 -23.53 20.67
N GLU A 267 -17.73 -24.35 20.31
CA GLU A 267 -17.53 -25.64 19.66
C GLU A 267 -16.87 -25.57 18.27
N ASN A 268 -16.77 -24.37 17.67
CA ASN A 268 -16.18 -24.17 16.35
C ASN A 268 -14.67 -23.88 16.41
N ILE A 269 -14.07 -23.80 17.62
CA ILE A 269 -12.63 -23.64 17.79
C ILE A 269 -11.84 -24.68 16.97
N LYS A 270 -10.84 -24.22 16.22
CA LYS A 270 -9.97 -25.12 15.43
C LYS A 270 -8.82 -25.64 16.28
N ALA A 271 -8.47 -26.91 16.06
CA ALA A 271 -7.28 -27.52 16.66
C ALA A 271 -5.99 -26.80 16.21
N PRO A 272 -4.95 -26.72 17.07
CA PRO A 272 -4.82 -27.42 18.36
C PRO A 272 -5.64 -26.83 19.53
N ALA A 273 -6.19 -25.63 19.40
CA ALA A 273 -7.00 -24.98 20.45
C ALA A 273 -6.25 -24.82 21.80
N ASP A 274 -4.94 -24.59 21.74
CA ASP A 274 -4.04 -24.53 22.89
C ASP A 274 -3.44 -23.14 23.13
N CYS A 275 -4.05 -22.09 22.56
CA CYS A 275 -3.61 -20.72 22.75
C CYS A 275 -3.65 -20.31 24.23
N VAL A 276 -2.53 -19.78 24.72
CA VAL A 276 -2.38 -19.31 26.09
C VAL A 276 -2.78 -17.84 26.19
N ILE A 277 -3.89 -17.56 26.88
CA ILE A 277 -4.41 -16.20 27.08
C ILE A 277 -4.12 -15.76 28.52
N LYS A 278 -3.43 -14.64 28.70
CA LYS A 278 -2.99 -14.14 30.01
C LYS A 278 -3.18 -12.63 30.16
N GLU A 279 -3.65 -12.21 31.32
CA GLU A 279 -3.53 -10.81 31.76
C GLU A 279 -2.18 -10.58 32.42
N ARG A 280 -1.57 -9.42 32.18
CA ARG A 280 -0.23 -9.07 32.68
C ARG A 280 -0.29 -8.83 34.20
N GLY A 281 0.54 -9.57 34.94
CA GLY A 281 0.65 -9.42 36.40
C GLY A 281 -0.26 -10.34 37.22
N LEU A 282 -0.93 -11.30 36.57
CA LEU A 282 -1.64 -12.43 37.18
C LEU A 282 -0.98 -13.76 36.80
#